data_AF-K2EAS5-F1
#
_entry.id   AF-K2EAS5-F1
#
_cell.length_a   1.000
_cell.length_b   1.000
_cell.length_c   1.000
_cell.angle_alpha   90.00
_cell.angle_beta   90.00
_cell.angle_gamma   90.00
#
_symmetry.space_group_name_H-M   'P 1'
#
loop_
_entity.id
_entity.type
_entity.pdbx_description
1 polymer ?
#
loop_
_entity_poly.entity_id
_entity_poly.type
_entity_poly.pdbx_seq_one_letter_code
_entity_poly.pdbx_strand_id
1 'polypeptide(L)'
;LEKKVETVFRSPVLIALTLILFSGVLIYVEKVGKKIRDIKQMNWRDSLTVGLAQAVALIPGVSRSGITISAGMWRGLRREEAARFAFLLSAPIIAGAGGLKLIKTIGLFASGELAFSELTFFAVGIVSAAIFGYLTIKYFLRFVSKHSLYPFVVYRIILGILVLLLAFK
;
A
#
# COMPACT_ATOMS: atom_id res chain seq x y z
N LEU A 1 17.97 -3.98 5.71
CA LEU A 1 16.63 -3.79 6.30
C LEU A 1 15.64 -4.86 5.84
N GLU A 2 15.57 -5.20 4.54
CA GLU A 2 14.69 -6.22 3.95
C GLU A 2 14.56 -7.52 4.79
N LYS A 3 15.66 -8.22 5.09
CA LYS A 3 15.64 -9.46 5.89
C LYS A 3 15.01 -9.32 7.28
N LYS A 4 15.17 -8.18 7.97
CA LYS A 4 14.55 -7.92 9.29
C LYS A 4 13.06 -7.61 9.17
N VAL A 5 12.65 -6.92 8.09
CA VAL A 5 11.24 -6.67 7.74
C VAL A 5 10.51 -7.95 7.39
N GLU A 6 11.18 -8.89 6.72
CA GLU A 6 10.60 -10.17 6.32
C GLU A 6 10.46 -11.19 7.45
N THR A 7 11.25 -11.06 8.52
CA THR A 7 11.29 -12.04 9.62
C THR A 7 10.74 -11.45 10.93
N VAL A 8 11.47 -10.52 11.56
CA VAL A 8 11.16 -9.98 12.90
C VAL A 8 9.90 -9.11 12.92
N PHE A 9 9.62 -8.39 11.84
CA PHE A 9 8.47 -7.46 11.78
C PHE A 9 7.18 -8.10 11.21
N ARG A 10 7.16 -9.38 10.83
CA ARG A 10 5.95 -10.08 10.34
C ARG A 10 5.17 -10.80 11.43
N SER A 11 5.19 -10.30 12.67
CA SER A 11 4.27 -10.78 13.70
C SER A 11 2.83 -10.42 13.31
N PRO A 12 1.88 -11.37 13.27
CA PRO A 12 0.46 -11.08 13.02
C PRO A 12 -0.08 -10.00 13.97
N VAL A 13 0.38 -10.00 15.22
CA VAL A 13 0.03 -8.98 16.22
C VAL A 13 0.50 -7.60 15.79
N LEU A 14 1.74 -7.46 15.31
CA LEU A 14 2.26 -6.16 14.83
C LEU A 14 1.46 -5.65 13.61
N ILE A 15 1.14 -6.55 12.67
CA ILE A 15 0.33 -6.21 11.49
C ILE A 15 -1.06 -5.72 11.92
N ALA A 16 -1.68 -6.41 12.87
CA ALA A 16 -3.00 -6.02 13.36
C ALA A 16 -3.00 -4.68 14.10
N LEU A 17 -2.02 -4.48 15.00
CA LEU A 17 -1.89 -3.22 15.74
C LEU A 17 -1.64 -2.05 14.78
N THR A 18 -0.75 -2.21 13.81
CA THR A 18 -0.46 -1.15 12.82
C THR A 18 -1.64 -0.89 11.88
N LEU A 19 -2.42 -1.92 11.51
CA LEU A 19 -3.66 -1.75 10.77
C LEU A 19 -4.61 -0.79 11.50
N ILE A 20 -4.85 -1.03 12.80
CA ILE A 20 -5.72 -0.23 13.66
C ILE A 20 -5.14 1.16 13.93
N LEU A 21 -3.89 1.25 14.36
CA LEU A 21 -3.24 2.52 14.70
C LEU A 21 -3.22 3.49 13.51
N PHE A 22 -2.84 3.01 12.32
CA PHE A 22 -2.80 3.86 11.13
C PHE A 22 -4.18 4.12 10.50
N SER A 23 -5.24 3.42 10.93
CA SER A 23 -6.60 3.87 10.67
C SER A 23 -6.90 5.19 11.39
N GLY A 24 -6.32 5.40 12.57
CA GLY A 24 -6.37 6.70 13.27
C GLY A 24 -5.74 7.83 12.46
N VAL A 25 -4.61 7.57 11.79
CA VAL A 25 -3.98 8.54 10.87
C VAL A 25 -4.94 8.93 9.75
N LEU A 26 -5.56 7.95 9.08
CA LEU A 26 -6.55 8.20 8.03
C LEU A 26 -7.74 9.02 8.54
N ILE A 27 -8.30 8.69 9.71
CA ILE A 27 -9.38 9.48 10.33
C ILE A 27 -8.93 10.92 10.57
N TYR A 28 -7.72 11.11 11.11
CA TYR A 28 -7.20 12.43 11.43
C TYR A 28 -7.11 13.30 10.18
N VAL A 29 -6.43 12.83 9.12
CA VAL A 29 -6.28 13.62 7.88
C VAL A 29 -7.60 13.79 7.13
N GLU A 30 -8.52 12.84 7.23
CA GLU A 30 -9.86 12.95 6.66
C GLU A 30 -10.63 14.12 7.31
N LYS A 31 -10.44 14.37 8.62
CA LYS A 31 -11.02 15.50 9.34
C LYS A 31 -10.30 16.82 9.10
N VAL A 32 -8.96 16.84 9.22
CA VAL A 32 -8.19 18.12 9.25
C VAL A 32 -7.66 18.57 7.90
N GLY A 33 -7.52 17.68 6.92
CA GLY A 33 -6.94 18.01 5.62
C GLY A 33 -7.80 19.00 4.85
N LYS A 34 -7.20 20.07 4.32
CA LYS A 34 -7.92 21.09 3.53
C LYS A 34 -8.56 20.50 2.27
N LYS A 35 -7.89 19.53 1.62
CA LYS A 35 -8.39 18.76 0.46
C LYS A 35 -8.92 19.63 -0.69
N ILE A 36 -8.21 20.71 -1.04
CA ILE A 36 -8.61 21.66 -2.10
C ILE A 36 -7.62 21.73 -3.28
N ARG A 37 -6.37 21.30 -3.09
CA ARG A 37 -5.30 21.47 -4.09
C ARG A 37 -5.28 20.32 -5.10
N ASP A 38 -4.92 20.67 -6.32
CA ASP A 38 -4.66 19.73 -7.43
C ASP A 38 -3.22 19.21 -7.40
N ILE A 39 -2.96 18.02 -7.98
CA ILE A 39 -1.61 17.47 -8.11
C ILE A 39 -0.66 18.44 -8.86
N LYS A 40 -1.18 19.20 -9.82
CA LYS A 40 -0.41 20.21 -10.57
C LYS A 40 0.11 21.35 -9.70
N GLN A 41 -0.50 21.56 -8.54
CA GLN A 41 -0.09 22.60 -7.60
C GLN A 41 0.94 22.09 -6.58
N MET A 42 1.36 20.82 -6.64
CA MET A 42 2.36 20.27 -5.74
C MET A 42 3.70 20.98 -5.88
N ASN A 43 4.35 21.23 -4.74
CA ASN A 43 5.73 21.67 -4.69
C ASN A 43 6.64 20.54 -4.15
N TRP A 44 7.95 20.75 -4.22
CA TRP A 44 8.94 19.74 -3.78
C TRP A 44 8.77 19.33 -2.31
N ARG A 45 8.28 20.21 -1.43
CA ARG A 45 8.04 19.89 -0.01
C ARG A 45 6.88 18.91 0.13
N ASP A 46 5.85 19.04 -0.70
CA ASP A 46 4.73 18.10 -0.73
C ASP A 46 5.23 16.71 -1.14
N SER A 47 6.00 16.63 -2.23
CA SER A 47 6.60 15.37 -2.70
C SER A 47 7.52 14.74 -1.67
N LEU A 48 8.39 15.53 -1.03
CA LEU A 48 9.29 15.06 0.03
C LEU A 48 8.50 14.53 1.24
N THR A 49 7.44 15.25 1.66
CA THR A 49 6.60 14.82 2.79
C THR A 49 5.95 13.47 2.49
N VAL A 50 5.39 13.30 1.29
CA VAL A 50 4.77 12.02 0.89
C VAL A 50 5.81 10.90 0.79
N GLY A 51 7.01 11.19 0.27
CA GLY A 51 8.11 10.24 0.19
C GLY A 51 8.59 9.78 1.57
N LEU A 52 8.75 10.70 2.52
CA LEU A 52 9.10 10.38 3.92
C LEU A 52 8.00 9.56 4.59
N ALA A 53 6.73 9.93 4.38
CA ALA A 53 5.59 9.17 4.89
C ALA A 53 5.55 7.74 4.31
N GLN A 54 5.98 7.57 3.05
CA GLN A 54 6.08 6.25 2.42
C GLN A 54 7.14 5.36 3.06
N ALA A 55 8.22 5.91 3.63
CA ALA A 55 9.21 5.12 4.35
C ALA A 55 8.59 4.41 5.57
N VAL A 56 7.56 5.00 6.18
CA VAL A 56 6.80 4.37 7.29
C VAL A 56 6.07 3.11 6.82
N ALA A 57 5.75 2.99 5.52
CA ALA A 57 5.13 1.80 4.94
C ALA A 57 6.05 0.56 4.92
N LEU A 58 7.33 0.71 5.30
CA LEU A 58 8.21 -0.44 5.54
C LEU A 58 7.79 -1.24 6.77
N ILE A 59 7.02 -0.64 7.70
CA ILE A 59 6.43 -1.35 8.83
C ILE A 59 5.25 -2.19 8.32
N PRO A 60 5.27 -3.52 8.46
CA PRO A 60 4.18 -4.38 8.01
C PRO A 60 2.84 -4.00 8.63
N GLY A 61 1.79 -3.92 7.81
CA GLY A 61 0.44 -3.46 8.20
C GLY A 61 0.23 -1.93 8.05
N VAL A 62 1.30 -1.14 7.97
CA VAL A 62 1.23 0.27 7.55
C VAL A 62 0.98 0.33 6.04
N SER A 63 -0.30 0.34 5.65
CA SER A 63 -0.73 0.44 4.25
C SER A 63 0.00 1.58 3.51
N ARG A 64 0.82 1.22 2.51
CA ARG A 64 1.57 2.18 1.69
C ARG A 64 0.68 3.22 1.03
N SER A 65 -0.40 2.79 0.39
CA SER A 65 -1.39 3.71 -0.20
C SER A 65 -2.05 4.57 0.88
N GLY A 66 -2.45 3.97 2.01
CA GLY A 66 -3.06 4.71 3.12
C GLY A 66 -2.18 5.84 3.66
N ILE A 67 -0.90 5.57 3.93
CA ILE A 67 0.00 6.58 4.53
C ILE A 67 0.41 7.67 3.53
N THR A 68 0.62 7.32 2.26
CA THR A 68 0.96 8.29 1.21
C THR A 68 -0.22 9.17 0.80
N ILE A 69 -1.43 8.60 0.68
CA ILE A 69 -2.66 9.37 0.49
C ILE A 69 -2.88 10.29 1.69
N SER A 70 -2.68 9.78 2.91
CA SER A 70 -2.84 10.60 4.12
C SER A 70 -1.90 11.80 4.14
N ALA A 71 -0.62 11.58 3.82
CA ALA A 71 0.36 12.66 3.70
C ALA A 71 -0.03 13.67 2.61
N GLY A 72 -0.48 13.21 1.44
CA GLY A 72 -0.95 14.09 0.37
C GLY A 72 -2.14 14.96 0.79
N MET A 73 -3.12 14.36 1.45
CA MET A 73 -4.29 15.09 1.98
C MET A 73 -3.90 16.07 3.09
N TRP A 74 -2.95 15.70 3.95
CA TRP A 74 -2.41 16.59 4.97
C TRP A 74 -1.70 17.80 4.36
N ARG A 75 -1.01 17.62 3.24
CA ARG A 75 -0.44 18.70 2.40
C ARG A 75 -1.49 19.50 1.61
N GLY A 76 -2.77 19.16 1.76
CA GLY A 76 -3.92 19.91 1.23
C GLY A 76 -4.42 19.42 -0.13
N LEU A 77 -3.89 18.31 -0.66
CA LEU A 77 -4.39 17.71 -1.90
C LEU A 77 -5.79 17.13 -1.74
N ARG A 78 -6.60 17.23 -2.78
CA ARG A 78 -7.87 16.49 -2.87
C ARG A 78 -7.60 14.98 -2.78
N ARG A 79 -8.59 14.21 -2.29
CA ARG A 79 -8.47 12.76 -2.09
C ARG A 79 -8.01 12.02 -3.34
N GLU A 80 -8.66 12.30 -4.47
CA GLU A 80 -8.33 11.70 -5.76
C GLU A 80 -6.90 12.06 -6.21
N GLU A 81 -6.48 13.31 -6.01
CA GLU A 81 -5.15 13.79 -6.40
C GLU A 81 -4.06 13.16 -5.54
N ALA A 82 -4.29 13.06 -4.23
CA ALA A 82 -3.41 12.35 -3.32
C ALA A 82 -3.29 10.86 -3.69
N ALA A 83 -4.40 10.23 -4.07
CA ALA A 83 -4.42 8.85 -4.55
C ALA A 83 -3.68 8.67 -5.89
N ARG A 84 -3.90 9.56 -6.87
CA ARG A 84 -3.18 9.56 -8.14
C ARG A 84 -1.69 9.68 -7.91
N PHE A 85 -1.25 10.64 -7.09
CA PHE A 85 0.15 10.80 -6.75
C PHE A 85 0.72 9.58 -6.04
N ALA A 86 0.01 9.01 -5.06
CA ALA A 86 0.42 7.80 -4.36
C ALA A 86 0.62 6.61 -5.30
N PHE A 87 -0.26 6.42 -6.29
CA PHE A 87 -0.11 5.36 -7.29
C PHE A 87 1.06 5.60 -8.24
N LEU A 88 1.25 6.84 -8.72
CA LEU A 88 2.40 7.20 -9.55
C LEU A 88 3.72 6.98 -8.81
N LEU A 89 3.82 7.41 -7.55
CA LEU A 89 4.98 7.19 -6.68
C LEU A 89 5.23 5.69 -6.44
N SER A 90 4.17 4.91 -6.30
CA SER A 90 4.26 3.47 -6.06
C SER A 90 4.77 2.67 -7.26
N ALA A 91 4.51 3.12 -8.49
CA ALA A 91 4.84 2.39 -9.70
C ALA A 91 6.34 2.04 -9.82
N PRO A 92 7.30 2.99 -9.76
CA PRO A 92 8.72 2.66 -9.86
C PRO A 92 9.20 1.79 -8.70
N ILE A 93 8.62 1.94 -7.51
CA ILE A 93 8.99 1.18 -6.32
C ILE A 93 8.55 -0.28 -6.42
N ILE A 94 7.29 -0.51 -6.83
CA ILE A 94 6.79 -1.86 -7.07
C ILE A 94 7.54 -2.51 -8.23
N ALA A 95 7.80 -1.78 -9.32
CA ALA A 95 8.55 -2.29 -10.46
C ALA A 95 9.96 -2.72 -10.04
N GLY A 96 10.68 -1.88 -9.28
CA GLY A 96 12.01 -2.22 -8.76
C GLY A 96 12.01 -3.42 -7.83
N ALA A 97 11.10 -3.45 -6.84
CA ALA A 97 10.99 -4.57 -5.91
C ALA A 97 10.57 -5.87 -6.60
N GLY A 98 9.64 -5.78 -7.57
CA GLY A 98 9.18 -6.90 -8.39
C GLY A 98 10.27 -7.43 -9.31
N GLY A 99 11.03 -6.55 -9.95
CA GLY A 99 12.17 -6.93 -10.79
C GLY A 99 13.27 -7.65 -10.02
N LEU A 100 13.62 -7.17 -8.82
CA LEU A 100 14.57 -7.86 -7.95
C LEU A 100 14.07 -9.27 -7.56
N LYS A 101 12.78 -9.40 -7.22
CA LYS A 101 12.19 -10.70 -6.92
C LYS A 101 12.16 -11.62 -8.14
N LEU A 102 11.86 -11.09 -9.31
CA LEU A 102 11.85 -11.85 -10.56
C LEU A 102 13.23 -12.44 -10.85
N ILE A 103 14.30 -11.66 -10.71
CA ILE A 103 15.69 -12.15 -10.89
C ILE A 103 15.99 -13.29 -9.91
N LYS A 104 15.63 -13.14 -8.62
CA LYS A 104 15.79 -14.20 -7.61
C LYS A 104 15.00 -15.46 -8.00
N THR A 105 13.75 -15.31 -8.43
CA THR A 105 12.89 -16.43 -8.84
C THR A 105 13.45 -17.16 -10.08
N ILE A 106 14.00 -16.44 -11.06
CA ILE A 106 14.68 -17.06 -12.21
C ILE A 106 15.88 -17.89 -11.75
N GLY A 107 16.66 -17.39 -10.77
CA GLY A 107 17.74 -18.15 -10.15
C GLY A 107 17.28 -19.46 -9.51
N LEU A 108 16.13 -19.45 -8.84
CA LEU A 108 15.53 -20.66 -8.23
C LEU A 108 15.15 -21.72 -9.28
N PHE A 109 14.56 -21.30 -10.40
CA PHE A 109 14.30 -22.20 -11.53
C PHE A 109 15.60 -22.78 -12.12
N ALA A 110 16.64 -21.95 -12.28
CA ALA A 110 17.93 -22.40 -12.80
C ALA A 110 18.64 -23.40 -11.86
N SER A 111 18.47 -23.25 -10.54
CA SER A 111 19.00 -24.18 -9.53
C SER A 111 18.21 -25.47 -9.36
N GLY A 112 17.03 -25.60 -9.99
CA GLY A 112 16.14 -26.75 -9.84
C GLY A 112 15.31 -26.75 -8.54
N GLU A 113 15.40 -25.69 -7.72
CA GLU A 113 14.57 -25.53 -6.51
C GLU A 113 13.10 -25.24 -6.83
N LEU A 114 12.81 -24.69 -8.00
CA LEU A 114 11.44 -24.52 -8.53
C LEU A 114 11.26 -25.34 -9.81
N ALA A 115 10.15 -26.07 -9.89
CA ALA A 115 9.82 -26.85 -11.08
C ALA A 115 9.16 -25.97 -12.14
N PHE A 116 9.51 -26.15 -13.43
CA PHE A 116 8.89 -25.41 -14.54
C PHE A 116 7.36 -25.58 -14.62
N SER A 117 6.81 -26.65 -14.06
CA SER A 117 5.35 -26.84 -13.91
C SER A 117 4.69 -25.74 -13.07
N GLU A 118 5.44 -25.08 -12.19
CA GLU A 118 4.96 -23.98 -11.35
C GLU A 118 4.81 -22.66 -12.11
N LEU A 119 5.40 -22.54 -13.31
CA LEU A 119 5.33 -21.32 -14.12
C LEU A 119 3.88 -20.93 -14.44
N THR A 120 3.00 -21.92 -14.60
CA THR A 120 1.56 -21.70 -14.80
C THR A 120 0.93 -20.93 -13.64
N PHE A 121 1.29 -21.25 -12.39
CA PHE A 121 0.78 -20.53 -11.22
C PHE A 121 1.27 -19.09 -11.18
N PHE A 122 2.55 -18.84 -11.51
CA PHE A 122 3.08 -17.48 -11.64
C PHE A 122 2.35 -16.69 -12.72
N ALA A 123 2.13 -17.29 -13.91
CA ALA A 123 1.44 -16.64 -15.01
C ALA A 123 -0.01 -16.26 -14.62
N VAL A 124 -0.77 -17.19 -14.05
CA VAL A 124 -2.14 -16.93 -13.58
C VAL A 124 -2.16 -15.83 -12.52
N GLY A 125 -1.22 -15.87 -11.56
CA GLY A 125 -1.09 -14.85 -10.52
C GLY A 125 -0.78 -13.47 -11.08
N ILE A 126 0.16 -13.37 -12.02
CA ILE A 126 0.55 -12.09 -12.67
C ILE A 126 -0.62 -11.52 -13.48
N VAL A 127 -1.25 -12.33 -14.33
CA VAL A 127 -2.36 -11.89 -15.19
C VAL A 127 -3.54 -11.45 -14.32
N SER A 128 -3.89 -12.24 -13.30
CA SER A 128 -4.97 -11.92 -12.38
C SER A 128 -4.66 -10.63 -11.61
N ALA A 129 -3.45 -10.47 -11.05
CA ALA A 129 -3.04 -9.25 -10.36
C ALA A 129 -3.05 -8.02 -11.27
N ALA A 130 -2.66 -8.16 -12.55
CA ALA A 130 -2.70 -7.06 -13.51
C ALA A 130 -4.14 -6.60 -13.81
N ILE A 131 -5.06 -7.54 -14.08
CA ILE A 131 -6.47 -7.24 -14.36
C ILE A 131 -7.12 -6.58 -13.15
N PHE A 132 -7.09 -7.25 -11.99
CA PHE A 132 -7.76 -6.74 -10.79
C PHE A 132 -7.06 -5.51 -10.22
N GLY A 133 -5.74 -5.38 -10.39
CA GLY A 133 -5.00 -4.17 -10.03
C GLY A 133 -5.45 -2.95 -10.83
N TYR A 134 -5.57 -3.09 -12.15
CA TYR A 134 -6.08 -2.02 -13.02
C TYR A 134 -7.52 -1.63 -12.64
N LEU A 135 -8.41 -2.62 -12.50
CA LEU A 135 -9.80 -2.37 -12.11
C LEU A 135 -9.87 -1.68 -10.74
N THR A 136 -9.08 -2.14 -9.78
CA THR A 136 -9.00 -1.53 -8.44
C THR A 136 -8.60 -0.07 -8.53
N ILE A 137 -7.54 0.29 -9.27
CA ILE A 137 -7.12 1.69 -9.41
C ILE A 137 -8.23 2.52 -10.06
N LYS A 138 -8.82 2.03 -11.16
CA LYS A 138 -9.89 2.73 -11.90
C LYS A 138 -11.09 3.03 -11.01
N TYR A 139 -11.62 2.02 -10.31
CA TYR A 139 -12.79 2.19 -9.45
C TYR A 139 -12.47 2.91 -8.15
N PHE A 140 -11.29 2.70 -7.57
CA PHE A 140 -10.86 3.40 -6.37
C PHE A 140 -10.75 4.90 -6.60
N LEU A 141 -10.11 5.34 -7.69
CA LEU A 141 -10.01 6.77 -8.02
C LEU A 141 -11.40 7.40 -8.21
N ARG A 142 -12.31 6.70 -8.89
CA ARG A 142 -13.70 7.13 -9.04
C ARG A 142 -14.47 7.15 -7.72
N PHE A 143 -14.15 6.27 -6.79
CA PHE A 143 -14.78 6.20 -5.47
C PHE A 143 -14.34 7.39 -4.60
N VAL A 144 -13.03 7.60 -4.45
CA VAL A 144 -12.47 8.63 -3.55
C VAL A 144 -12.69 10.07 -4.04
N SER A 145 -13.04 10.24 -5.33
CA SER A 145 -13.46 11.55 -5.83
C SER A 145 -14.83 11.99 -5.30
N LYS A 146 -15.65 11.04 -4.84
CA LYS A 146 -17.02 11.29 -4.35
C LYS A 146 -17.23 10.93 -2.87
N HIS A 147 -16.37 10.09 -2.31
CA HIS A 147 -16.55 9.53 -0.97
C HIS A 147 -15.32 9.78 -0.09
N SER A 148 -15.53 9.72 1.23
CA SER A 148 -14.48 9.76 2.24
C SER A 148 -13.73 8.43 2.34
N LEU A 149 -12.59 8.43 3.03
CA LEU A 149 -11.83 7.20 3.29
C LEU A 149 -12.36 6.37 4.47
N TYR A 150 -13.46 6.78 5.13
CA TYR A 150 -14.01 6.08 6.30
C TYR A 150 -14.35 4.60 6.06
N PRO A 151 -14.88 4.17 4.90
CA PRO A 151 -15.11 2.75 4.66
C PRO A 151 -13.82 1.91 4.74
N PHE A 152 -12.68 2.46 4.30
CA PHE A 152 -11.38 1.79 4.40
C PHE A 152 -10.86 1.77 5.84
N VAL A 153 -11.16 2.81 6.63
CA VAL A 153 -10.85 2.84 8.07
C VAL A 153 -11.59 1.71 8.79
N VAL A 154 -12.89 1.59 8.56
CA VAL A 154 -13.73 0.53 9.16
C VAL A 154 -13.20 -0.85 8.76
N TYR A 155 -12.96 -1.07 7.46
CA TYR A 155 -12.37 -2.31 6.96
C TYR A 155 -11.06 -2.67 7.67
N ARG A 156 -10.14 -1.71 7.80
CA ARG A 156 -8.84 -1.93 8.44
C ARG A 156 -8.95 -2.26 9.93
N ILE A 157 -9.87 -1.62 10.65
CA ILE A 157 -10.09 -1.90 12.07
C ILE A 157 -10.66 -3.30 12.24
N ILE A 158 -11.69 -3.67 11.48
CA ILE A 158 -12.28 -5.00 11.50
C ILE A 158 -11.24 -6.06 11.17
N LEU A 159 -10.44 -5.85 10.11
CA LEU A 159 -9.37 -6.77 9.72
C LEU A 159 -8.31 -6.91 10.82
N GLY A 160 -7.90 -5.79 11.44
CA GLY A 160 -6.96 -5.83 12.54
C GLY A 160 -7.48 -6.64 13.73
N ILE A 161 -8.75 -6.42 14.13
CA ILE A 161 -9.39 -7.20 15.20
C ILE A 161 -9.43 -8.69 14.84
N LEU A 162 -9.84 -9.04 13.61
CA LEU A 162 -9.89 -10.42 13.15
C LEU A 162 -8.51 -11.10 13.20
N VAL A 163 -7.46 -10.40 12.77
CA VAL A 163 -6.08 -10.92 12.83
C VAL A 163 -5.63 -11.11 14.28
N LEU A 164 -5.96 -10.22 15.21
CA LEU A 164 -5.67 -10.43 16.64
C LEU A 164 -6.38 -11.67 17.17
N LEU A 165 -7.68 -11.82 16.89
CA LEU A 165 -8.46 -12.98 17.35
C LEU A 165 -7.88 -14.30 16.83
N LEU A 166 -7.42 -14.33 15.57
CA LEU A 166 -6.80 -15.52 14.98
C LEU A 166 -5.38 -15.76 15.48
N ALA A 167 -4.64 -14.72 15.86
CA ALA A 167 -3.26 -14.84 16.34
C ALA A 167 -3.15 -15.34 17.79
N PHE A 168 -4.18 -15.13 18.60
CA PHE A 168 -4.25 -15.56 20.01
C PHE A 168 -5.14 -16.80 20.22
N LYS A 169 -5.61 -17.41 19.14
CA LYS A 169 -6.31 -18.70 19.15
C LYS A 169 -5.32 -19.82 18.88
#